data_AF-A0A2R7KE66-F1
#
_entry.id   AF-A0A2R7KE66-F1
#
_cell.length_a   1.000
_cell.length_b   1.000
_cell.length_c   1.000
_cell.angle_alpha   90.00
_cell.angle_beta   90.00
_cell.angle_gamma   90.00
#
_symmetry.space_group_name_H-M   'P 1'
#
loop_
_entity.id
_entity.type
_entity.pdbx_description
1 polymer ?
#
loop_
_entity_poly.entity_id
_entity_poly.type
_entity_poly.pdbx_seq_one_letter_code
_entity_poly.pdbx_strand_id
1 'polypeptide(L)'
;MKRRSFIQRMSLLSGAAFISLNSSAFNRLKRDAVIKGNVLSGKKGVEGVVVSDGYSVVKTDAKGSYSIEPHEKATSIFVSTPAGYEFRTDDSIVKHYEKLGVRNDYDFHLQPLGRDDSKHKFIIWADPQVKNKKDVQQMMETSVPDVQRLLRSMDRKTLIHGICVGDIVWDNHALFEDYNLAVSKMGIPFFQALGNHDMNYRKGGDETSDVTFKEIYGPTYYSFNRGKAHYIVLDDVRYLGVEREYDGYITEAQLDWMAKDLQYVDKEQLLIINLHIPVHNSVKNNDAFYELLKGYKHVHIMSGHTHFNKNVVKNGVYEHNHGTVCGAWWTGPICEDGTPRGYAVYDVNGTDLKWYYKSTGLEREKQISISVDQLTNQIRLIANVWNWDPEWKVEYFLDGRPMGGLENQIGYDPLAVALYKGDQLPVGRTFPEPRKTDHIFVAHFAPGVKNVKVVATDRFGEKFSEEAKV
;
A
#
# COMPACT_ATOMS: atom_id res chain seq x y z
N MET A 1 -32.63 17.84 50.43
CA MET A 1 -31.28 18.43 50.55
C MET A 1 -30.41 17.80 49.47
N LYS A 2 -29.66 18.43 48.56
CA LYS A 2 -29.49 19.79 47.98
C LYS A 2 -28.95 19.45 46.56
N ARG A 3 -29.61 19.75 45.44
CA ARG A 3 -29.65 21.02 44.68
C ARG A 3 -28.27 21.64 44.35
N ARG A 4 -28.07 21.82 43.03
CA ARG A 4 -27.26 22.84 42.30
C ARG A 4 -25.87 22.42 41.81
N SER A 5 -25.41 22.78 40.60
CA SER A 5 -26.01 23.46 39.43
C SER A 5 -24.93 23.48 38.33
N PHE A 6 -25.16 22.89 37.16
CA PHE A 6 -25.47 23.58 35.89
C PHE A 6 -25.54 25.13 35.98
N ILE A 7 -24.83 25.82 35.08
CA ILE A 7 -24.69 27.29 34.93
C ILE A 7 -23.51 27.90 35.69
N GLN A 8 -22.46 28.22 34.93
CA GLN A 8 -21.81 29.54 34.98
C GLN A 8 -21.02 29.79 33.69
N ARG A 9 -21.72 30.31 32.68
CA ARG A 9 -21.15 31.21 31.67
C ARG A 9 -21.55 32.63 32.06
N MET A 10 -20.62 33.58 31.83
CA MET A 10 -20.82 35.05 31.75
C MET A 10 -21.06 35.76 33.10
N SER A 11 -20.36 36.81 33.53
CA SER A 11 -19.57 37.86 32.85
C SER A 11 -18.68 38.62 33.85
N LEU A 12 -17.83 39.52 33.29
CA LEU A 12 -17.17 40.73 33.85
C LEU A 12 -15.66 40.56 34.02
N LEU A 13 -14.86 40.85 32.99
CA LEU A 13 -14.37 42.20 32.62
C LEU A 13 -13.80 42.98 33.80
N SER A 14 -12.49 42.83 34.03
CA SER A 14 -11.63 43.91 34.53
C SER A 14 -10.16 43.50 34.35
N GLY A 15 -9.38 44.37 33.68
CA GLY A 15 -7.93 44.42 33.80
C GLY A 15 -7.12 43.51 32.88
N ALA A 16 -7.14 43.77 31.58
CA ALA A 16 -6.10 43.29 30.67
C ALA A 16 -4.75 43.97 30.98
N ALA A 17 -3.94 43.34 31.82
CA ALA A 17 -2.49 43.49 31.75
C ALA A 17 -2.00 42.44 30.73
N PHE A 18 -1.94 42.83 29.46
CA PHE A 18 -1.18 42.08 28.47
C PHE A 18 0.30 42.17 28.87
N ILE A 19 0.78 41.19 29.61
CA ILE A 19 2.20 40.88 29.59
C ILE A 19 2.42 40.25 28.22
N SER A 20 2.85 41.06 27.24
CA SER A 20 3.47 40.53 26.03
C SER A 20 4.77 39.86 26.46
N LEU A 21 4.68 38.56 26.79
CA LEU A 21 5.86 37.72 26.74
C LEU A 21 6.32 37.75 25.29
N ASN A 22 7.35 38.57 25.06
CA ASN A 22 8.11 38.65 23.83
C ASN A 22 8.29 37.25 23.24
N SER A 23 7.66 36.99 22.10
CA SER A 23 7.81 35.78 21.29
C SER A 23 9.27 35.52 20.85
N SER A 24 10.18 36.47 21.11
CA SER A 24 11.62 36.33 20.87
C SER A 24 12.34 35.41 21.85
N ALA A 25 11.75 35.06 23.01
CA ALA A 25 12.38 34.12 23.95
C ALA A 25 12.35 32.66 23.44
N PHE A 26 11.30 32.27 22.71
CA PHE A 26 11.19 30.93 22.12
C PHE A 26 11.96 30.80 20.79
N ASN A 27 12.23 31.91 20.09
CA ASN A 27 13.05 31.92 18.86
C ASN A 27 14.55 31.68 19.11
N ARG A 28 14.98 31.50 20.37
CA ARG A 28 16.38 31.21 20.73
C ARG A 28 16.61 29.79 21.26
N LEU A 29 15.56 28.98 21.43
CA LEU A 29 15.72 27.60 21.85
C LEU A 29 16.07 26.75 20.63
N LYS A 30 17.33 26.35 20.54
CA LYS A 30 17.80 25.32 19.61
C LYS A 30 17.88 23.99 20.35
N ARG A 31 17.51 22.91 19.68
CA ARG A 31 17.78 21.55 20.16
C ARG A 31 19.29 21.34 20.29
N ASP A 32 19.70 20.41 21.16
CA ASP A 32 21.07 19.95 21.23
C ASP A 32 21.44 19.23 19.92
N ALA A 33 22.75 19.18 19.60
CA ALA A 33 23.22 18.44 18.42
C ALA A 33 22.81 16.96 18.50
N VAL A 34 22.86 16.39 19.70
CA VAL A 34 22.52 15.01 19.97
C VAL A 34 21.23 14.96 20.77
N ILE A 35 20.27 14.18 20.30
CA ILE A 35 19.05 13.83 21.05
C ILE A 35 19.16 12.42 21.60
N LYS A 36 18.30 12.10 22.57
CA LYS A 36 18.28 10.80 23.24
C LYS A 36 16.86 10.37 23.55
N GLY A 37 16.73 9.11 23.93
CA GLY A 37 15.46 8.58 24.42
C GLY A 37 15.58 7.12 24.77
N ASN A 38 14.46 6.54 25.16
CA ASN A 38 14.33 5.13 25.47
C ASN A 38 13.19 4.50 24.69
N VAL A 39 13.39 3.27 24.24
CA VAL A 39 12.31 2.42 23.76
C VAL A 39 11.95 1.45 24.87
N LEU A 40 10.71 1.53 25.34
CA LEU A 40 10.24 0.89 26.57
C LEU A 40 9.04 -0.01 26.32
N SER A 41 9.05 -1.21 26.90
CA SER A 41 7.88 -2.06 27.07
C SER A 41 7.44 -1.99 28.54
N GLY A 42 6.43 -1.16 28.82
CA GLY A 42 6.11 -0.78 30.19
C GLY A 42 7.27 -0.01 30.83
N LYS A 43 7.92 -0.59 31.85
CA LYS A 43 9.10 -0.01 32.52
C LYS A 43 10.43 -0.62 32.06
N LYS A 44 10.39 -1.63 31.19
CA LYS A 44 11.58 -2.36 30.74
C LYS A 44 12.09 -1.78 29.43
N GLY A 45 13.39 -1.51 29.35
CA GLY A 45 14.06 -1.20 28.09
C GLY A 45 13.99 -2.35 27.09
N VAL A 46 13.78 -2.02 25.82
CA VAL A 46 13.81 -2.98 24.71
C VAL A 46 15.11 -2.79 23.93
N GLU A 47 15.98 -3.78 24.00
CA GLU A 47 17.28 -3.79 23.32
C GLU A 47 17.13 -4.02 21.82
N GLY A 48 18.04 -3.44 21.03
CA GLY A 48 18.18 -3.74 19.61
C GLY A 48 17.09 -3.15 18.72
N VAL A 49 16.24 -2.27 19.23
CA VAL A 49 15.20 -1.59 18.44
C VAL A 49 15.87 -0.54 17.56
N VAL A 50 15.57 -0.59 16.27
CA VAL A 50 16.04 0.40 15.29
C VAL A 50 15.28 1.71 15.48
N VAL A 51 16.04 2.80 15.58
CA VAL A 51 15.54 4.18 15.67
C VAL A 51 16.19 5.00 14.57
N SER A 52 15.40 5.81 13.88
CA SER A 52 15.84 6.55 12.70
C SER A 52 15.17 7.91 12.60
N ASP A 53 15.86 8.86 11.99
CA ASP A 53 15.34 10.20 11.64
C ASP A 53 15.11 10.39 10.13
N GLY A 54 15.25 9.30 9.36
CA GLY A 54 15.20 9.29 7.89
C GLY A 54 16.58 9.42 7.22
N TYR A 55 17.66 9.60 7.98
CA TYR A 55 19.01 9.73 7.41
C TYR A 55 20.02 8.88 8.18
N SER A 56 19.94 8.96 9.50
CA SER A 56 20.72 8.22 10.48
C SER A 56 19.91 7.08 11.05
N VAL A 57 20.58 5.95 11.32
CA VAL A 57 19.95 4.74 11.87
C VAL A 57 20.81 4.26 13.04
N VAL A 58 20.19 4.07 14.20
CA VAL A 58 20.85 3.57 15.43
C VAL A 58 20.02 2.45 16.06
N LYS A 59 20.62 1.67 16.97
CA LYS A 59 19.91 0.68 17.78
C LYS A 59 19.92 1.05 19.25
N THR A 60 18.86 0.71 19.95
CA THR A 60 18.84 0.80 21.41
C THR A 60 19.81 -0.19 22.05
N ASP A 61 20.41 0.23 23.16
CA ASP A 61 21.28 -0.61 23.99
C ASP A 61 20.48 -1.60 24.87
N ALA A 62 21.18 -2.37 25.71
CA ALA A 62 20.58 -3.35 26.64
C ALA A 62 19.58 -2.75 27.65
N LYS A 63 19.59 -1.41 27.86
CA LYS A 63 18.65 -0.68 28.71
C LYS A 63 17.52 -0.04 27.91
N GLY A 64 17.47 -0.27 26.59
CA GLY A 64 16.52 0.35 25.68
C GLY A 64 16.87 1.80 25.34
N SER A 65 18.03 2.31 25.74
CA SER A 65 18.43 3.70 25.52
C SER A 65 19.06 3.86 24.14
N TYR A 66 18.82 5.00 23.50
CA TYR A 66 19.48 5.38 22.25
C TYR A 66 19.90 6.85 22.28
N SER A 67 20.85 7.19 21.41
CA SER A 67 21.28 8.54 21.15
C SER A 67 21.60 8.70 19.68
N ILE A 68 21.21 9.83 19.09
CA ILE A 68 21.32 10.09 17.66
C ILE A 68 21.57 11.58 17.44
N GLU A 69 22.46 11.91 16.50
CA GLU A 69 22.64 13.26 15.97
C GLU A 69 21.71 13.40 14.77
N PRO A 70 20.55 14.10 14.88
CA PRO A 70 19.60 14.14 13.79
C PRO A 70 20.16 14.98 12.65
N HIS A 71 20.01 14.47 11.43
CA HIS A 71 20.40 15.18 10.22
C HIS A 71 19.68 16.54 10.13
N GLU A 72 20.34 17.52 9.49
CA GLU A 72 19.81 18.89 9.41
C GLU A 72 18.45 18.98 8.71
N LYS A 73 18.18 18.05 7.78
CA LYS A 73 16.93 17.94 7.03
C LYS A 73 15.89 17.02 7.69
N ALA A 74 16.20 16.42 8.85
CA ALA A 74 15.28 15.52 9.53
C ALA A 74 14.13 16.28 10.19
N THR A 75 12.89 15.88 9.88
CA THR A 75 11.67 16.49 10.40
C THR A 75 10.96 15.60 11.44
N SER A 76 11.36 14.33 11.54
CA SER A 76 10.77 13.35 12.45
C SER A 76 11.82 12.36 12.95
N ILE A 77 11.51 11.69 14.05
CA ILE A 77 12.22 10.53 14.55
C ILE A 77 11.22 9.40 14.75
N PHE A 78 11.59 8.19 14.39
CA PHE A 78 10.69 7.04 14.36
C PHE A 78 11.40 5.76 14.77
N VAL A 79 10.59 4.78 15.19
CA VAL A 79 11.07 3.44 15.54
C VAL A 79 10.58 2.44 14.52
N SER A 80 11.46 1.54 14.11
CA SER A 80 11.04 0.34 13.38
C SER A 80 10.46 -0.63 14.38
N THR A 81 9.13 -0.68 14.48
CA THR A 81 8.43 -1.54 15.46
C THR A 81 9.02 -2.95 15.40
N PRO A 82 9.60 -3.46 16.50
CA PRO A 82 10.24 -4.78 16.48
C PRO A 82 9.18 -5.89 16.48
N ALA A 83 9.58 -7.07 16.00
CA ALA A 83 8.73 -8.27 16.07
C ALA A 83 8.28 -8.55 17.51
N GLY A 84 7.08 -9.07 17.67
CA GLY A 84 6.47 -9.33 18.98
C GLY A 84 5.81 -8.12 19.63
N TYR A 85 5.61 -7.00 18.91
CA TYR A 85 4.94 -5.81 19.43
C TYR A 85 3.80 -5.31 18.53
N GLU A 86 2.81 -4.69 19.16
CA GLU A 86 1.66 -4.07 18.50
C GLU A 86 2.09 -2.80 17.76
N PHE A 87 1.38 -2.48 16.67
CA PHE A 87 1.56 -1.20 16.00
C PHE A 87 0.78 -0.11 16.74
N ARG A 88 1.46 0.98 17.12
CA ARG A 88 0.80 2.17 17.67
C ARG A 88 -0.04 2.82 16.57
N THR A 89 -1.31 3.10 16.87
CA THR A 89 -2.23 3.71 15.90
C THR A 89 -2.98 4.91 16.49
N ASP A 90 -3.41 5.81 15.63
CA ASP A 90 -4.44 6.81 15.86
C ASP A 90 -5.59 6.52 14.88
N ASP A 91 -6.75 6.08 15.39
CA ASP A 91 -7.88 5.62 14.58
C ASP A 91 -7.49 4.67 13.42
N SER A 92 -6.68 3.65 13.74
CA SER A 92 -6.12 2.65 12.81
C SER A 92 -5.01 3.14 11.88
N ILE A 93 -4.76 4.45 11.75
CA ILE A 93 -3.59 4.98 11.05
C ILE A 93 -2.35 4.77 11.92
N VAL A 94 -1.29 4.15 11.39
CA VAL A 94 -0.10 3.85 12.20
C VAL A 94 0.67 5.14 12.54
N LYS A 95 1.07 5.25 13.81
CA LYS A 95 1.81 6.38 14.40
C LYS A 95 3.07 5.89 15.09
N HIS A 96 4.10 5.58 14.29
CA HIS A 96 5.38 5.05 14.74
C HIS A 96 6.50 6.12 14.89
N TYR A 97 6.13 7.40 14.78
CA TYR A 97 7.04 8.54 14.76
C TYR A 97 6.64 9.65 15.73
N GLU A 98 7.59 10.54 16.00
CA GLU A 98 7.41 11.79 16.72
C GLU A 98 8.00 12.93 15.88
N LYS A 99 7.34 14.10 15.84
CA LYS A 99 7.86 15.27 15.11
C LYS A 99 9.09 15.84 15.83
N LEU A 100 10.15 16.10 15.08
CA LEU A 100 11.33 16.77 15.63
C LEU A 100 11.01 18.25 15.88
N GLY A 101 11.50 18.77 16.99
CA GLY A 101 11.27 20.14 17.43
C GLY A 101 12.42 20.64 18.30
N VAL A 102 12.12 21.47 19.30
CA VAL A 102 13.13 22.05 20.20
C VAL A 102 13.49 21.16 21.41
N ARG A 103 12.78 20.04 21.62
CA ARG A 103 13.07 19.09 22.71
C ARG A 103 14.21 18.14 22.33
N ASN A 104 14.90 17.60 23.34
CA ASN A 104 16.03 16.69 23.16
C ASN A 104 15.73 15.23 23.57
N ASP A 105 14.56 14.98 24.16
CA ASP A 105 14.17 13.68 24.71
C ASP A 105 12.94 13.11 23.98
N TYR A 106 13.09 11.91 23.43
CA TYR A 106 12.10 11.22 22.60
C TYR A 106 11.95 9.75 23.04
N ASP A 107 11.09 9.50 24.02
CA ASP A 107 10.78 8.13 24.43
C ASP A 107 9.68 7.49 23.55
N PHE A 108 9.84 6.20 23.26
CA PHE A 108 8.86 5.39 22.56
C PHE A 108 8.37 4.26 23.47
N HIS A 109 7.05 4.07 23.53
CA HIS A 109 6.45 3.01 24.33
C HIS A 109 5.85 1.95 23.42
N LEU A 110 6.38 0.74 23.52
CA LEU A 110 5.91 -0.42 22.79
C LEU A 110 4.95 -1.23 23.66
N GLN A 111 3.91 -1.77 23.03
CA GLN A 111 2.99 -2.71 23.64
C GLN A 111 3.29 -4.11 23.11
N PRO A 112 3.68 -5.08 23.96
CA PRO A 112 3.98 -6.43 23.49
C PRO A 112 2.72 -7.11 22.97
N LEU A 113 2.89 -7.88 21.90
CA LEU A 113 1.86 -8.79 21.42
C LEU A 113 1.64 -9.89 22.45
N GLY A 114 0.37 -10.18 22.76
CA GLY A 114 0.00 -11.31 23.62
C GLY A 114 0.10 -12.68 22.93
N ARG A 115 0.71 -12.75 21.74
CA ARG A 115 0.74 -13.94 20.87
C ARG A 115 1.94 -13.90 19.91
N ASP A 116 2.29 -15.07 19.39
CA ASP A 116 3.30 -15.23 18.34
C ASP A 116 2.87 -14.54 17.03
N ASP A 117 3.81 -13.89 16.36
CA ASP A 117 3.60 -13.13 15.14
C ASP A 117 4.37 -13.68 13.93
N SER A 118 4.94 -14.88 14.05
CA SER A 118 5.57 -15.60 12.94
C SER A 118 4.58 -15.86 11.80
N LYS A 119 3.28 -15.95 12.12
CA LYS A 119 2.18 -16.00 11.17
C LYS A 119 1.32 -14.75 11.27
N HIS A 120 1.14 -14.08 10.14
CA HIS A 120 0.28 -12.91 10.05
C HIS A 120 -0.14 -12.67 8.60
N LYS A 121 -1.12 -11.81 8.41
CA LYS A 121 -1.61 -11.40 7.10
C LYS A 121 -1.40 -9.92 6.91
N PHE A 122 -1.39 -9.49 5.65
CA PHE A 122 -1.55 -8.09 5.32
C PHE A 122 -2.34 -7.91 4.03
N ILE A 123 -2.89 -6.71 3.85
CA ILE A 123 -3.54 -6.31 2.60
C ILE A 123 -2.84 -5.12 1.97
N ILE A 124 -2.82 -5.06 0.64
CA ILE A 124 -2.33 -3.91 -0.11
C ILE A 124 -3.50 -3.21 -0.79
N TRP A 125 -3.72 -1.95 -0.45
CA TRP A 125 -4.56 -1.03 -1.22
C TRP A 125 -3.68 -0.20 -2.14
N ALA A 126 -3.90 -0.34 -3.45
CA ALA A 126 -3.30 0.53 -4.45
C ALA A 126 -4.37 1.48 -5.00
N ASP A 127 -4.04 2.76 -5.07
CA ASP A 127 -4.82 3.81 -5.73
C ASP A 127 -6.32 3.83 -5.36
N PRO A 128 -6.70 4.06 -4.07
CA PRO A 128 -8.08 4.45 -3.75
C PRO A 128 -8.49 5.72 -4.48
N GLN A 129 -7.56 6.65 -4.70
CA GLN A 129 -7.60 7.81 -5.59
C GLN A 129 -8.98 8.49 -5.66
N VAL A 130 -9.55 8.79 -4.49
CA VAL A 130 -10.83 9.48 -4.41
C VAL A 130 -10.66 10.94 -4.82
N LYS A 131 -11.41 11.39 -5.82
CA LYS A 131 -11.35 12.77 -6.34
C LYS A 131 -12.38 13.70 -5.70
N ASN A 132 -13.53 13.14 -5.33
CA ASN A 132 -14.68 13.88 -4.84
C ASN A 132 -15.55 13.00 -3.92
N LYS A 133 -16.59 13.59 -3.32
CA LYS A 133 -17.47 12.89 -2.38
C LYS A 133 -18.23 11.70 -2.98
N LYS A 134 -18.47 11.67 -4.30
CA LYS A 134 -19.09 10.50 -4.97
C LYS A 134 -18.13 9.32 -5.00
N ASP A 135 -16.85 9.55 -5.27
CA ASP A 135 -15.82 8.51 -5.19
C ASP A 135 -15.67 7.99 -3.76
N VAL A 136 -15.64 8.91 -2.78
CA VAL A 136 -15.63 8.56 -1.34
C VAL A 136 -16.82 7.68 -0.99
N GLN A 137 -18.02 8.04 -1.44
CA GLN A 137 -19.22 7.25 -1.21
C GLN A 137 -19.06 5.83 -1.79
N GLN A 138 -18.58 5.70 -3.03
CA GLN A 138 -18.32 4.38 -3.62
C GLN A 138 -17.31 3.57 -2.80
N MET A 139 -16.20 4.17 -2.37
CA MET A 139 -15.21 3.52 -1.51
C MET A 139 -15.84 3.00 -0.21
N MET A 140 -16.63 3.84 0.46
CA MET A 140 -17.32 3.54 1.72
C MET A 140 -18.42 2.48 1.58
N GLU A 141 -19.10 2.41 0.44
CA GLU A 141 -20.20 1.47 0.19
C GLU A 141 -19.72 0.12 -0.38
N THR A 142 -18.51 0.08 -0.96
CA THR A 142 -18.01 -1.13 -1.65
C THR A 142 -16.76 -1.70 -1.01
N SER A 143 -15.66 -0.95 -1.02
CA SER A 143 -14.33 -1.44 -0.68
C SER A 143 -14.15 -1.63 0.83
N VAL A 144 -14.62 -0.67 1.63
CA VAL A 144 -14.58 -0.78 3.11
C VAL A 144 -15.40 -1.97 3.63
N PRO A 145 -16.68 -2.17 3.23
CA PRO A 145 -17.46 -3.33 3.65
C PRO A 145 -16.88 -4.66 3.16
N ASP A 146 -16.18 -4.68 2.02
CA ASP A 146 -15.51 -5.88 1.52
C ASP A 146 -14.33 -6.29 2.42
N VAL A 147 -13.46 -5.35 2.79
CA VAL A 147 -12.39 -5.62 3.77
C VAL A 147 -12.99 -6.07 5.10
N GLN A 148 -14.05 -5.42 5.59
CA GLN A 148 -14.71 -5.86 6.81
C GLN A 148 -15.28 -7.29 6.70
N ARG A 149 -15.80 -7.71 5.53
CA ARG A 149 -16.25 -9.09 5.31
C ARG A 149 -15.08 -10.06 5.36
N LEU A 150 -13.96 -9.71 4.71
CA LEU A 150 -12.73 -10.49 4.76
C LEU A 150 -12.23 -10.63 6.21
N LEU A 151 -12.19 -9.55 6.98
CA LEU A 151 -11.75 -9.59 8.38
C LEU A 151 -12.66 -10.47 9.25
N ARG A 152 -13.98 -10.45 9.01
CA ARG A 152 -14.94 -11.32 9.70
C ARG A 152 -14.81 -12.79 9.34
N SER A 153 -14.27 -13.13 8.16
CA SER A 153 -14.06 -14.53 7.77
C SER A 153 -12.76 -15.13 8.33
N MET A 154 -11.84 -14.30 8.82
CA MET A 154 -10.60 -14.75 9.45
C MET A 154 -10.82 -15.21 10.91
N ASP A 155 -9.93 -16.07 11.40
CA ASP A 155 -9.88 -16.37 12.84
C ASP A 155 -9.58 -15.06 13.61
N ARG A 156 -10.32 -14.82 14.70
CA ARG A 156 -10.20 -13.59 15.50
C ARG A 156 -8.80 -13.35 16.08
N LYS A 157 -7.96 -14.39 16.14
CA LYS A 157 -6.58 -14.28 16.60
C LYS A 157 -5.59 -13.93 15.50
N THR A 158 -6.00 -13.98 14.23
CA THR A 158 -5.19 -13.64 13.08
C THR A 158 -4.66 -12.23 13.22
N LEU A 159 -3.34 -12.10 13.21
CA LEU A 159 -2.68 -10.81 13.15
C LEU A 159 -2.76 -10.29 11.72
N ILE A 160 -3.26 -9.07 11.55
CA ILE A 160 -3.42 -8.45 10.24
C ILE A 160 -3.19 -6.94 10.30
N HIS A 161 -2.60 -6.40 9.24
CA HIS A 161 -2.44 -4.97 8.98
C HIS A 161 -2.68 -4.67 7.49
N GLY A 162 -2.81 -3.40 7.13
CA GLY A 162 -2.92 -2.98 5.75
C GLY A 162 -1.87 -1.95 5.37
N ILE A 163 -1.61 -1.80 4.08
CA ILE A 163 -0.68 -0.82 3.55
C ILE A 163 -1.32 -0.19 2.31
N CYS A 164 -1.35 1.14 2.26
CA CYS A 164 -1.70 1.88 1.05
C CYS A 164 -0.42 2.19 0.29
N VAL A 165 -0.30 1.76 -0.96
CA VAL A 165 0.90 1.99 -1.78
C VAL A 165 0.75 3.24 -2.66
N GLY A 166 0.25 4.33 -2.08
CA GLY A 166 0.11 5.64 -2.73
C GLY A 166 -1.21 5.88 -3.46
N ASP A 167 -1.33 7.10 -3.99
CA ASP A 167 -2.50 7.70 -4.65
C ASP A 167 -3.77 7.50 -3.82
N ILE A 168 -3.68 7.94 -2.57
CA ILE A 168 -4.78 7.87 -1.60
C ILE A 168 -5.93 8.77 -2.07
N VAL A 169 -5.62 10.00 -2.49
CA VAL A 169 -6.58 10.96 -3.05
C VAL A 169 -6.15 11.36 -4.46
N TRP A 170 -7.05 12.00 -5.19
CA TRP A 170 -6.71 12.59 -6.49
C TRP A 170 -6.48 14.10 -6.39
N ASP A 171 -5.31 14.52 -5.92
CA ASP A 171 -4.88 15.92 -5.70
C ASP A 171 -5.76 16.74 -4.73
N ASN A 172 -6.82 16.14 -4.19
CA ASN A 172 -7.77 16.81 -3.32
C ASN A 172 -7.54 16.41 -1.87
N HIS A 173 -6.53 17.02 -1.26
CA HIS A 173 -6.03 16.64 0.07
C HIS A 173 -7.05 16.82 1.21
N ALA A 174 -8.13 17.59 0.99
CA ALA A 174 -9.24 17.65 1.93
C ALA A 174 -9.94 16.29 2.13
N LEU A 175 -9.78 15.35 1.18
CA LEU A 175 -10.35 14.01 1.24
C LEU A 175 -9.48 13.01 2.01
N PHE A 176 -8.29 13.39 2.49
CA PHE A 176 -7.51 12.54 3.40
C PHE A 176 -8.32 12.21 4.66
N GLU A 177 -9.16 13.14 5.14
CA GLU A 177 -10.07 12.89 6.26
C GLU A 177 -11.09 11.77 5.95
N ASP A 178 -11.67 11.77 4.75
CA ASP A 178 -12.59 10.71 4.32
C ASP A 178 -11.88 9.36 4.18
N TYR A 179 -10.66 9.36 3.65
CA TYR A 179 -9.84 8.15 3.59
C TYR A 179 -9.48 7.63 4.99
N ASN A 180 -9.08 8.51 5.91
CA ASN A 180 -8.78 8.12 7.29
C ASN A 180 -10.01 7.52 7.99
N LEU A 181 -11.20 8.07 7.72
CA LEU A 181 -12.45 7.49 8.19
C LEU A 181 -12.69 6.09 7.58
N ALA A 182 -12.33 5.86 6.32
CA ALA A 182 -12.44 4.54 5.68
C ALA A 182 -11.50 3.53 6.36
N VAL A 183 -10.25 3.91 6.63
CA VAL A 183 -9.27 3.10 7.35
C VAL A 183 -9.74 2.77 8.77
N SER A 184 -10.21 3.79 9.51
CA SER A 184 -10.77 3.60 10.86
C SER A 184 -11.94 2.62 10.86
N LYS A 185 -12.81 2.68 9.85
CA LYS A 185 -13.92 1.71 9.66
C LYS A 185 -13.45 0.30 9.32
N MET A 186 -12.33 0.13 8.63
CA MET A 186 -11.75 -1.21 8.40
C MET A 186 -11.24 -1.81 9.72
N GLY A 187 -10.73 -1.00 10.64
CA GLY A 187 -10.43 -1.41 12.02
C GLY A 187 -9.18 -2.26 12.18
N ILE A 188 -8.20 -2.12 11.28
CA ILE A 188 -6.88 -2.77 11.35
C ILE A 188 -5.78 -1.70 11.21
N PRO A 189 -4.60 -1.86 11.83
CA PRO A 189 -3.48 -0.95 11.61
C PRO A 189 -3.18 -0.80 10.13
N PHE A 190 -3.04 0.43 9.66
CA PHE A 190 -2.85 0.75 8.25
C PHE A 190 -1.68 1.73 8.06
N PHE A 191 -0.75 1.33 7.22
CA PHE A 191 0.41 2.12 6.80
C PHE A 191 0.13 2.82 5.47
N GLN A 192 0.85 3.89 5.18
CA GLN A 192 0.67 4.70 3.97
C GLN A 192 2.05 4.97 3.34
N ALA A 193 2.15 4.74 2.04
CA ALA A 193 3.16 5.28 1.15
C ALA A 193 2.58 6.50 0.41
N LEU A 194 3.45 7.41 -0.02
CA LEU A 194 3.09 8.56 -0.84
C LEU A 194 2.88 8.13 -2.30
N GLY A 195 1.82 8.58 -2.96
CA GLY A 195 1.74 8.56 -4.43
C GLY A 195 1.83 9.96 -5.04
N ASN A 196 1.90 10.02 -6.37
CA ASN A 196 2.00 11.30 -7.06
C ASN A 196 0.81 12.23 -6.79
N HIS A 197 -0.40 11.71 -6.71
CA HIS A 197 -1.58 12.51 -6.43
C HIS A 197 -1.74 12.96 -4.97
N ASP A 198 -0.85 12.51 -4.09
CA ASP A 198 -0.78 12.92 -2.68
C ASP A 198 0.19 14.10 -2.46
N MET A 199 0.92 14.50 -3.51
CA MET A 199 1.85 15.62 -3.50
C MET A 199 1.16 17.00 -3.53
N ASN A 200 1.67 17.93 -2.74
CA ASN A 200 1.27 19.33 -2.71
C ASN A 200 2.17 20.18 -3.61
N TYR A 201 1.84 20.21 -4.90
CA TYR A 201 2.59 20.93 -5.93
C TYR A 201 2.69 22.46 -5.74
N ARG A 202 2.00 23.03 -4.74
CA ARG A 202 1.96 24.47 -4.46
C ARG A 202 2.92 24.92 -3.37
N LYS A 203 3.70 24.00 -2.77
CA LYS A 203 4.52 24.27 -1.57
C LYS A 203 6.01 24.46 -1.83
N GLY A 204 6.50 24.17 -3.04
CA GLY A 204 7.90 24.32 -3.43
C GLY A 204 8.30 23.21 -4.39
N GLY A 205 9.56 22.75 -4.32
CA GLY A 205 10.04 21.60 -5.07
C GLY A 205 9.75 20.27 -4.37
N ASP A 206 10.42 19.22 -4.83
CA ASP A 206 10.37 17.87 -4.27
C ASP A 206 10.55 17.83 -2.75
N GLU A 207 11.44 18.66 -2.21
CA GLU A 207 11.74 18.73 -0.79
C GLU A 207 10.58 19.19 0.11
N THR A 208 9.49 19.70 -0.48
CA THR A 208 8.30 20.19 0.23
C THR A 208 6.97 19.69 -0.32
N SER A 209 6.97 18.95 -1.44
CA SER A 209 5.75 18.47 -2.09
C SER A 209 4.96 17.56 -1.14
N ASP A 210 5.64 16.78 -0.31
CA ASP A 210 5.03 15.85 0.65
C ASP A 210 4.56 16.46 1.97
N VAL A 211 4.63 17.79 2.17
CA VAL A 211 4.38 18.41 3.48
C VAL A 211 3.00 18.09 4.05
N THR A 212 1.96 18.07 3.21
CA THR A 212 0.59 17.76 3.65
C THR A 212 0.47 16.28 4.04
N PHE A 213 1.11 15.39 3.29
CA PHE A 213 1.18 13.97 3.64
C PHE A 213 1.92 13.78 4.99
N LYS A 214 3.09 14.41 5.16
CA LYS A 214 3.88 14.31 6.39
C LYS A 214 3.17 14.85 7.63
N GLU A 215 2.36 15.89 7.46
CA GLU A 215 1.55 16.43 8.54
C GLU A 215 0.56 15.40 9.09
N ILE A 216 -0.01 14.57 8.21
CA ILE A 216 -1.08 13.60 8.51
C ILE A 216 -0.53 12.21 8.83
N TYR A 217 0.44 11.69 8.07
CA TYR A 217 0.88 10.29 8.14
C TYR A 217 2.29 10.12 8.73
N GLY A 218 3.14 11.15 8.65
CA GLY A 218 4.52 11.11 9.15
C GLY A 218 5.58 10.98 8.05
N PRO A 219 6.78 10.45 8.35
CA PRO A 219 7.83 10.32 7.32
C PRO A 219 7.33 9.53 6.11
N THR A 220 7.77 9.90 4.91
CA THR A 220 7.36 9.26 3.65
C THR A 220 8.11 7.95 3.39
N TYR A 221 9.16 7.67 4.16
CA TYR A 221 9.88 6.41 4.15
C TYR A 221 10.33 6.02 5.56
N TYR A 222 10.22 4.73 5.87
CA TYR A 222 10.45 4.14 7.19
C TYR A 222 10.44 2.61 7.10
N SER A 223 10.76 1.92 8.18
CA SER A 223 10.66 0.46 8.25
C SER A 223 9.95 -0.02 9.51
N PHE A 224 9.50 -1.28 9.51
CA PHE A 224 8.94 -1.96 10.68
C PHE A 224 9.04 -3.48 10.52
N ASN A 225 8.85 -4.22 11.61
CA ASN A 225 8.96 -5.67 11.61
C ASN A 225 7.67 -6.33 12.13
N ARG A 226 7.42 -7.56 11.65
CA ARG A 226 6.45 -8.48 12.23
C ARG A 226 6.91 -9.91 11.99
N GLY A 227 7.07 -10.70 13.05
CA GLY A 227 7.67 -12.04 12.95
C GLY A 227 9.04 -12.00 12.28
N LYS A 228 9.22 -12.77 11.21
CA LYS A 228 10.45 -12.79 10.41
C LYS A 228 10.40 -11.87 9.17
N ALA A 229 9.35 -11.06 9.03
CA ALA A 229 9.20 -10.11 7.93
C ALA A 229 9.70 -8.72 8.34
N HIS A 230 10.51 -8.14 7.46
CA HIS A 230 10.97 -6.76 7.52
C HIS A 230 10.29 -5.97 6.41
N TYR A 231 9.57 -4.92 6.79
CA TYR A 231 8.80 -4.07 5.91
C TYR A 231 9.51 -2.73 5.74
N ILE A 232 9.66 -2.29 4.50
CA ILE A 232 10.18 -0.96 4.15
C ILE A 232 9.08 -0.22 3.40
N VAL A 233 8.85 1.03 3.74
CA VAL A 233 8.06 1.98 2.95
C VAL A 233 9.02 3.00 2.37
N LEU A 234 8.93 3.26 1.07
CA LEU A 234 9.73 4.24 0.36
C LEU A 234 8.85 5.25 -0.38
N ASP A 235 9.41 6.42 -0.61
CA ASP A 235 8.88 7.44 -1.50
C ASP A 235 9.70 7.44 -2.78
N ASP A 236 9.14 6.86 -3.83
CA ASP A 236 9.77 6.79 -5.14
C ASP A 236 9.19 7.79 -6.13
N VAL A 237 8.40 8.75 -5.66
CA VAL A 237 7.78 9.78 -6.48
C VAL A 237 8.53 11.10 -6.32
N ARG A 238 9.29 11.49 -7.33
CA ARG A 238 10.03 12.75 -7.31
C ARG A 238 9.30 13.83 -8.10
N TYR A 239 8.93 14.91 -7.44
CA TYR A 239 8.34 16.08 -8.08
C TYR A 239 9.38 16.88 -8.86
N LEU A 240 9.06 17.28 -10.09
CA LEU A 240 9.98 18.03 -10.96
C LEU A 240 9.84 19.55 -10.83
N GLY A 241 9.00 20.04 -9.91
CA GLY A 241 8.85 21.47 -9.62
C GLY A 241 7.98 22.24 -10.61
N VAL A 242 7.38 21.56 -11.59
CA VAL A 242 6.54 22.16 -12.63
C VAL A 242 5.17 21.48 -12.63
N GLU A 243 4.13 22.25 -12.36
CA GLU A 243 2.72 21.82 -12.39
C GLU A 243 2.48 20.48 -11.66
N ARG A 244 2.34 19.38 -12.40
CA ARG A 244 2.11 18.03 -11.89
C ARG A 244 3.12 17.04 -12.48
N GLU A 245 4.25 17.53 -12.95
CA GLU A 245 5.29 16.70 -13.53
C GLU A 245 6.09 16.01 -12.43
N TYR A 246 6.20 14.68 -12.52
CA TYR A 246 6.99 13.84 -11.63
C TYR A 246 7.70 12.75 -12.42
N ASP A 247 8.66 12.10 -11.79
CA ASP A 247 9.21 10.83 -12.26
C ASP A 247 9.37 9.81 -11.12
N GLY A 248 9.52 8.54 -11.51
CA GLY A 248 9.95 7.50 -10.57
C GLY A 248 11.43 7.67 -10.25
N TYR A 249 11.76 8.00 -9.01
CA TYR A 249 13.13 8.17 -8.56
C TYR A 249 13.23 8.03 -7.03
N ILE A 250 14.12 7.14 -6.55
CA ILE A 250 14.40 7.02 -5.12
C ILE A 250 15.62 7.87 -4.80
N THR A 251 15.49 8.86 -3.92
CA THR A 251 16.61 9.79 -3.63
C THR A 251 17.82 9.06 -3.04
N GLU A 252 19.03 9.60 -3.24
CA GLU A 252 20.25 9.01 -2.66
C GLU A 252 20.16 8.92 -1.13
N ALA A 253 19.56 9.92 -0.48
CA ALA A 253 19.33 9.89 0.96
C ALA A 253 18.46 8.69 1.40
N GLN A 254 17.42 8.34 0.63
CA GLN A 254 16.59 7.17 0.89
C GLN A 254 17.34 5.86 0.65
N LEU A 255 18.14 5.77 -0.42
CA LEU A 255 18.96 4.59 -0.70
C LEU A 255 20.04 4.39 0.38
N ASP A 256 20.70 5.46 0.82
CA ASP A 256 21.69 5.43 1.90
C ASP A 256 21.04 5.06 3.23
N TRP A 257 19.86 5.60 3.53
CA TRP A 257 19.08 5.23 4.71
C TRP A 257 18.68 3.75 4.67
N MET A 258 18.14 3.28 3.55
CA MET A 258 17.75 1.89 3.35
C MET A 258 18.96 0.95 3.49
N ALA A 259 20.12 1.34 2.95
CA ALA A 259 21.35 0.57 3.11
C ALA A 259 21.73 0.42 4.59
N LYS A 260 21.60 1.47 5.41
CA LYS A 260 21.87 1.42 6.86
C LYS A 260 20.84 0.60 7.63
N ASP A 261 19.56 0.71 7.27
CA ASP A 261 18.49 -0.09 7.89
C ASP A 261 18.70 -1.59 7.62
N LEU A 262 19.00 -1.94 6.38
CA LEU A 262 19.28 -3.31 5.94
C LEU A 262 20.52 -3.94 6.59
N GLN A 263 21.46 -3.15 7.16
CA GLN A 263 22.58 -3.69 7.94
C GLN A 263 22.11 -4.46 9.18
N TYR A 264 20.88 -4.23 9.64
CA TYR A 264 20.29 -4.91 10.78
C TYR A 264 19.31 -6.04 10.40
N VAL A 265 19.17 -6.32 9.11
CA VAL A 265 18.22 -7.31 8.56
C VAL A 265 18.98 -8.51 8.01
N ASP A 266 18.65 -9.70 8.51
CA ASP A 266 19.27 -10.93 8.06
C ASP A 266 18.86 -11.25 6.60
N LYS A 267 19.79 -11.78 5.80
CA LYS A 267 19.57 -12.05 4.37
C LYS A 267 18.52 -13.14 4.10
N GLU A 268 18.20 -13.96 5.10
CA GLU A 268 17.15 -14.98 5.05
C GLU A 268 15.78 -14.46 5.52
N GLN A 269 15.68 -13.22 6.03
CA GLN A 269 14.38 -12.64 6.38
C GLN A 269 13.53 -12.35 5.13
N LEU A 270 12.21 -12.35 5.32
CA LEU A 270 11.27 -11.91 4.29
C LEU A 270 11.29 -10.38 4.22
N LEU A 271 11.72 -9.85 3.09
CA LEU A 271 11.78 -8.42 2.82
C LEU A 271 10.57 -8.00 1.98
N ILE A 272 9.75 -7.10 2.52
CA ILE A 272 8.57 -6.54 1.85
C ILE A 272 8.76 -5.03 1.69
N ILE A 273 8.88 -4.56 0.46
CA ILE A 273 9.15 -3.15 0.14
C ILE A 273 7.91 -2.56 -0.50
N ASN A 274 7.43 -1.44 0.03
CA ASN A 274 6.15 -0.82 -0.35
C ASN A 274 6.44 0.59 -0.86
N LEU A 275 6.00 0.88 -2.08
CA LEU A 275 6.26 2.12 -2.80
C LEU A 275 5.18 2.31 -3.86
N HIS A 276 5.17 3.44 -4.56
CA HIS A 276 4.06 3.73 -5.46
C HIS A 276 4.34 3.30 -6.90
N ILE A 277 5.47 3.71 -7.48
CA ILE A 277 5.77 3.54 -8.91
C ILE A 277 6.49 2.18 -9.15
N PRO A 278 6.07 1.37 -10.14
CA PRO A 278 6.75 0.10 -10.41
C PRO A 278 8.25 0.24 -10.69
N VAL A 279 9.07 -0.40 -9.85
CA VAL A 279 10.53 -0.28 -9.88
C VAL A 279 11.11 -0.93 -11.14
N HIS A 280 10.54 -2.06 -11.56
CA HIS A 280 11.10 -2.85 -12.66
C HIS A 280 11.26 -2.06 -13.97
N ASN A 281 10.42 -1.05 -14.23
CA ASN A 281 10.43 -0.29 -15.48
C ASN A 281 10.22 1.23 -15.36
N SER A 282 9.77 1.76 -14.23
CA SER A 282 9.35 3.18 -14.13
C SER A 282 10.18 4.01 -13.14
N VAL A 283 10.99 3.38 -12.29
CA VAL A 283 11.96 4.07 -11.43
C VAL A 283 13.31 4.19 -12.13
N LYS A 284 13.75 5.43 -12.40
CA LYS A 284 14.91 5.75 -13.25
C LYS A 284 16.24 5.23 -12.72
N ASN A 285 16.41 5.19 -11.40
CA ASN A 285 17.62 4.71 -10.74
C ASN A 285 17.44 3.32 -10.10
N ASN A 286 16.59 2.48 -10.69
CA ASN A 286 16.28 1.15 -10.15
C ASN A 286 17.50 0.22 -10.00
N ASP A 287 18.56 0.38 -10.81
CA ASP A 287 19.78 -0.42 -10.66
C ASP A 287 20.43 -0.24 -9.29
N ALA A 288 20.50 1.00 -8.78
CA ALA A 288 21.03 1.29 -7.44
C ALA A 288 20.16 0.67 -6.35
N PHE A 289 18.84 0.67 -6.53
CA PHE A 289 17.90 0.01 -5.64
C PHE A 289 18.08 -1.52 -5.63
N TYR A 290 18.15 -2.17 -6.80
CA TYR A 290 18.34 -3.62 -6.88
C TYR A 290 19.71 -4.06 -6.34
N GLU A 291 20.74 -3.21 -6.38
CA GLU A 291 22.04 -3.49 -5.79
C GLU A 291 21.94 -3.75 -4.28
N LEU A 292 21.15 -2.94 -3.56
CA LEU A 292 20.93 -3.09 -2.11
C LEU A 292 20.25 -4.42 -1.75
N LEU A 293 19.49 -5.00 -2.70
CA LEU A 293 18.73 -6.23 -2.51
C LEU A 293 19.58 -7.50 -2.76
N LYS A 294 20.80 -7.36 -3.26
CA LYS A 294 21.66 -8.53 -3.51
C LYS A 294 21.90 -9.33 -2.23
N GLY A 295 21.78 -10.65 -2.38
CA GLY A 295 21.96 -11.63 -1.31
C GLY A 295 20.69 -11.94 -0.51
N TYR A 296 19.67 -11.08 -0.51
CA TYR A 296 18.39 -11.40 0.13
C TYR A 296 17.66 -12.49 -0.65
N LYS A 297 17.08 -13.47 0.07
CA LYS A 297 16.46 -14.66 -0.55
C LYS A 297 14.98 -14.51 -0.84
N HIS A 298 14.28 -13.69 -0.05
CA HIS A 298 12.84 -13.57 -0.07
C HIS A 298 12.47 -12.09 -0.17
N VAL A 299 12.39 -11.56 -1.39
CA VAL A 299 12.12 -10.13 -1.61
C VAL A 299 10.86 -9.95 -2.43
N HIS A 300 9.92 -9.19 -1.87
CA HIS A 300 8.71 -8.78 -2.54
C HIS A 300 8.58 -7.26 -2.56
N ILE A 301 8.32 -6.69 -3.73
CA ILE A 301 8.01 -5.27 -3.91
C ILE A 301 6.50 -5.15 -4.12
N MET A 302 5.87 -4.20 -3.45
CA MET A 302 4.45 -3.89 -3.54
C MET A 302 4.31 -2.50 -4.16
N SER A 303 3.83 -2.42 -5.40
CA SER A 303 3.61 -1.16 -6.14
C SER A 303 2.16 -1.00 -6.60
N GLY A 304 1.78 0.22 -6.97
CA GLY A 304 0.47 0.60 -7.51
C GLY A 304 0.62 1.42 -8.79
N HIS A 305 0.02 2.62 -8.83
CA HIS A 305 0.24 3.70 -9.82
C HIS A 305 -0.34 3.45 -11.21
N THR A 306 -0.33 2.21 -11.68
CA THR A 306 -0.52 1.92 -13.10
C THR A 306 -1.95 1.58 -13.51
N HIS A 307 -2.84 1.33 -12.55
CA HIS A 307 -4.24 0.94 -12.78
C HIS A 307 -4.41 -0.34 -13.61
N PHE A 308 -3.48 -1.28 -13.50
CA PHE A 308 -3.61 -2.66 -13.98
C PHE A 308 -2.92 -3.63 -13.02
N ASN A 309 -3.20 -4.92 -13.12
CA ASN A 309 -2.54 -5.95 -12.31
C ASN A 309 -1.39 -6.59 -13.09
N LYS A 310 -0.21 -6.71 -12.47
CA LYS A 310 0.94 -7.38 -13.08
C LYS A 310 1.92 -7.91 -12.04
N ASN A 311 2.49 -9.07 -12.33
CA ASN A 311 3.57 -9.65 -11.57
C ASN A 311 4.86 -9.69 -12.40
N VAL A 312 5.99 -9.29 -11.81
CA VAL A 312 7.30 -9.29 -12.47
C VAL A 312 8.35 -9.93 -11.56
N VAL A 313 9.13 -10.85 -12.12
CA VAL A 313 10.29 -11.41 -11.43
C VAL A 313 11.57 -10.91 -12.10
N LYS A 314 12.40 -10.19 -11.34
CA LYS A 314 13.68 -9.64 -11.82
C LYS A 314 14.74 -9.82 -10.75
N ASN A 315 15.88 -10.44 -11.10
CA ASN A 315 17.02 -10.63 -10.19
C ASN A 315 16.68 -11.32 -8.86
N GLY A 316 15.75 -12.28 -8.86
CA GLY A 316 15.28 -12.96 -7.64
C GLY A 316 14.34 -12.13 -6.75
N VAL A 317 13.93 -10.94 -7.22
CA VAL A 317 12.94 -10.08 -6.58
C VAL A 317 11.60 -10.22 -7.28
N TYR A 318 10.53 -10.33 -6.50
CA TYR A 318 9.18 -10.44 -6.99
C TYR A 318 8.41 -9.12 -6.80
N GLU A 319 8.08 -8.44 -7.89
CA GLU A 319 7.31 -7.21 -7.85
C GLU A 319 5.84 -7.47 -8.18
N HIS A 320 4.98 -7.10 -7.24
CA HIS A 320 3.53 -7.11 -7.36
C HIS A 320 3.06 -5.69 -7.68
N ASN A 321 2.71 -5.45 -8.94
CA ASN A 321 2.01 -4.25 -9.35
C ASN A 321 0.51 -4.50 -9.25
N HIS A 322 -0.13 -3.84 -8.29
CA HIS A 322 -1.49 -4.14 -7.89
C HIS A 322 -2.53 -3.49 -8.81
N GLY A 323 -3.57 -4.25 -9.13
CA GLY A 323 -4.84 -3.65 -9.56
C GLY A 323 -5.42 -2.76 -8.45
N THR A 324 -6.25 -1.79 -8.82
CA THR A 324 -6.56 -0.66 -7.95
C THR A 324 -7.90 -0.80 -7.24
N VAL A 325 -8.00 -0.16 -6.08
CA VAL A 325 -9.24 -0.06 -5.31
C VAL A 325 -10.30 0.71 -6.11
N CYS A 326 -9.90 1.75 -6.83
CA CYS A 326 -10.80 2.56 -7.64
C CYS A 326 -11.13 1.96 -9.03
N GLY A 327 -10.35 0.98 -9.50
CA GLY A 327 -10.43 0.48 -10.88
C GLY A 327 -9.94 1.53 -11.87
N ALA A 328 -10.67 1.70 -12.97
CA ALA A 328 -10.51 2.86 -13.85
C ALA A 328 -11.10 4.13 -13.20
N TRP A 329 -10.48 4.63 -12.13
CA TRP A 329 -10.82 5.88 -11.44
C TRP A 329 -12.31 6.04 -11.09
N TRP A 330 -12.91 5.03 -10.47
CA TRP A 330 -14.31 5.02 -10.03
C TRP A 330 -15.35 5.15 -11.15
N THR A 331 -14.95 4.92 -12.41
CA THR A 331 -15.85 5.00 -13.59
C THR A 331 -16.44 3.67 -14.02
N GLY A 332 -15.94 2.55 -13.48
CA GLY A 332 -16.44 1.23 -13.78
C GLY A 332 -16.00 0.18 -12.76
N PRO A 333 -16.40 -1.09 -12.97
CA PRO A 333 -16.16 -2.18 -12.02
C PRO A 333 -14.77 -2.80 -12.15
N ILE A 334 -14.00 -2.45 -13.18
CA ILE A 334 -12.71 -3.04 -13.52
C ILE A 334 -11.63 -1.95 -13.69
N CYS A 335 -10.38 -2.38 -13.68
CA CYS A 335 -9.19 -1.66 -14.10
C CYS A 335 -9.12 -1.64 -15.64
N GLU A 336 -8.18 -0.88 -16.20
CA GLU A 336 -8.02 -0.75 -17.66
C GLU A 336 -7.65 -2.08 -18.36
N ASP A 337 -7.08 -3.03 -17.63
CA ASP A 337 -6.71 -4.37 -18.09
C ASP A 337 -7.80 -5.44 -17.90
N GLY A 338 -8.98 -5.06 -17.41
CA GLY A 338 -10.07 -5.99 -17.11
C GLY A 338 -10.05 -6.59 -15.70
N THR A 339 -9.00 -6.36 -14.90
CA THR A 339 -8.95 -6.81 -13.50
C THR A 339 -10.04 -6.11 -12.68
N PRO A 340 -10.94 -6.81 -11.98
CA PRO A 340 -11.94 -6.15 -11.13
C PRO A 340 -11.31 -5.25 -10.07
N ARG A 341 -12.02 -4.19 -9.66
CA ARG A 341 -11.64 -3.39 -8.47
C ARG A 341 -11.35 -4.31 -7.29
N GLY A 342 -10.32 -4.03 -6.52
CA GLY A 342 -9.93 -4.92 -5.45
C GLY A 342 -8.65 -4.52 -4.74
N TYR A 343 -8.09 -5.50 -4.04
CA TYR A 343 -6.87 -5.39 -3.27
C TYR A 343 -6.24 -6.77 -3.15
N ALA A 344 -4.93 -6.85 -2.90
CA ALA A 344 -4.28 -8.14 -2.67
C ALA A 344 -4.27 -8.49 -1.18
N VAL A 345 -4.30 -9.79 -0.88
CA VAL A 345 -4.20 -10.33 0.47
C VAL A 345 -3.01 -11.27 0.52
N TYR A 346 -2.20 -11.09 1.55
CA TYR A 346 -0.95 -11.81 1.75
C TYR A 346 -0.99 -12.60 3.04
N ASP A 347 -0.43 -13.81 3.01
CA ASP A 347 -0.28 -14.72 4.15
C ASP A 347 1.21 -14.99 4.38
N VAL A 348 1.72 -14.51 5.51
CA VAL A 348 3.10 -14.68 5.93
C VAL A 348 3.17 -15.84 6.90
N ASN A 349 4.09 -16.77 6.64
CA ASN A 349 4.44 -17.85 7.56
C ASN A 349 5.95 -17.96 7.68
N GLY A 350 6.52 -17.31 8.70
CA GLY A 350 7.96 -17.16 8.83
C GLY A 350 8.49 -16.29 7.68
N THR A 351 9.20 -16.93 6.75
CA THR A 351 9.78 -16.27 5.57
C THR A 351 9.02 -16.58 4.28
N ASP A 352 8.06 -17.52 4.34
CA ASP A 352 7.21 -17.88 3.21
C ASP A 352 6.08 -16.85 3.05
N LEU A 353 5.83 -16.45 1.80
CA LEU A 353 4.74 -15.56 1.42
C LEU A 353 3.81 -16.24 0.43
N LYS A 354 2.51 -16.31 0.76
CA LYS A 354 1.45 -16.65 -0.19
C LYS A 354 0.56 -15.44 -0.41
N TRP A 355 -0.08 -15.34 -1.58
CA TRP A 355 -0.95 -14.23 -1.90
C TRP A 355 -2.10 -14.63 -2.81
N TYR A 356 -3.13 -13.79 -2.85
CA TYR A 356 -4.21 -13.83 -3.83
C TYR A 356 -4.79 -12.43 -4.03
N TYR A 357 -5.47 -12.21 -5.15
CA TYR A 357 -6.18 -10.96 -5.40
C TYR A 357 -7.63 -11.09 -4.91
N LYS A 358 -8.08 -10.13 -4.11
CA LYS A 358 -9.45 -10.08 -3.59
C LYS A 358 -10.23 -9.00 -4.33
N SER A 359 -10.97 -9.42 -5.35
CA SER A 359 -11.89 -8.54 -6.05
C SER A 359 -13.03 -8.09 -5.13
N THR A 360 -13.29 -6.79 -5.08
CA THR A 360 -14.31 -6.16 -4.25
C THR A 360 -15.70 -6.66 -4.66
N GLY A 361 -16.44 -7.20 -3.70
CA GLY A 361 -17.79 -7.72 -3.92
C GLY A 361 -17.87 -9.11 -4.55
N LEU A 362 -16.73 -9.76 -4.80
CA LEU A 362 -16.65 -11.11 -5.35
C LEU A 362 -15.96 -12.05 -4.36
N GLU A 363 -16.22 -13.35 -4.48
CA GLU A 363 -15.53 -14.38 -3.69
C GLU A 363 -14.05 -14.47 -4.10
N ARG A 364 -13.21 -15.00 -3.20
CA ARG A 364 -11.76 -15.14 -3.42
C ARG A 364 -11.44 -15.96 -4.67
N GLU A 365 -12.29 -16.93 -4.99
CA GLU A 365 -12.10 -17.87 -6.08
C GLU A 365 -12.39 -17.26 -7.47
N LYS A 366 -12.91 -16.02 -7.50
CA LYS A 366 -13.18 -15.30 -8.75
C LYS A 366 -11.89 -14.63 -9.24
N GLN A 367 -11.16 -15.34 -10.09
CA GLN A 367 -9.90 -14.91 -10.71
C GLN A 367 -9.91 -14.95 -12.24
N ILE A 368 -11.03 -15.37 -12.85
CA ILE A 368 -11.16 -15.57 -14.29
C ILE A 368 -12.44 -14.88 -14.79
N SER A 369 -12.37 -14.20 -15.93
CA SER A 369 -13.53 -13.87 -16.75
C SER A 369 -13.40 -14.56 -18.11
N ILE A 370 -14.53 -14.90 -18.72
CA ILE A 370 -14.60 -15.55 -20.02
C ILE A 370 -15.50 -14.72 -20.93
N SER A 371 -15.06 -14.53 -22.17
CA SER A 371 -15.84 -14.03 -23.29
C SER A 371 -15.78 -15.05 -24.44
N VAL A 372 -16.90 -15.22 -25.14
CA VAL A 372 -17.03 -16.13 -26.27
C VAL A 372 -17.57 -15.36 -27.45
N ASP A 373 -16.80 -15.30 -28.54
CA ASP A 373 -17.21 -14.67 -29.78
C ASP A 373 -17.54 -15.73 -30.83
N GLN A 374 -18.73 -15.63 -31.42
CA GLN A 374 -19.09 -16.42 -32.59
C GLN A 374 -18.56 -15.72 -33.86
N LEU A 375 -17.56 -16.34 -34.50
CA LEU A 375 -17.00 -15.89 -35.78
C LEU A 375 -17.59 -16.74 -36.93
N THR A 376 -17.36 -16.33 -38.18
CA THR A 376 -18.02 -16.94 -39.36
C THR A 376 -17.88 -18.47 -39.44
N ASN A 377 -16.69 -19.02 -39.15
CA ASN A 377 -16.40 -20.46 -39.25
C ASN A 377 -15.73 -21.02 -38.00
N GLN A 378 -15.71 -20.28 -36.89
CA GLN A 378 -15.04 -20.68 -35.66
C GLN A 378 -15.62 -19.92 -34.48
N ILE A 379 -15.32 -20.40 -33.28
CA ILE A 379 -15.67 -19.75 -32.03
C ILE A 379 -14.37 -19.36 -31.35
N ARG A 380 -14.29 -18.13 -30.85
CA ARG A 380 -13.13 -17.62 -30.12
C ARG A 380 -13.48 -17.53 -28.65
N LEU A 381 -12.72 -18.24 -27.83
CA LEU A 381 -12.71 -18.10 -26.37
C LEU A 381 -11.61 -17.11 -25.99
N ILE A 382 -11.96 -16.11 -25.18
CA ILE A 382 -11.02 -15.20 -24.53
C ILE A 382 -11.22 -15.34 -23.03
N ALA A 383 -10.16 -15.65 -22.30
CA ALA A 383 -10.15 -15.66 -20.85
C ALA A 383 -9.15 -14.63 -20.32
N ASN A 384 -9.60 -13.78 -19.39
CA ASN A 384 -8.74 -12.89 -18.63
C ASN A 384 -8.52 -13.52 -17.24
N VAL A 385 -7.26 -13.75 -16.88
CA VAL A 385 -6.86 -14.42 -15.63
C VAL A 385 -6.00 -13.44 -14.82
N TRP A 386 -6.61 -12.50 -14.11
CA TRP A 386 -5.86 -11.51 -13.34
C TRP A 386 -5.08 -12.13 -12.17
N ASN A 387 -4.08 -11.42 -11.64
CA ASN A 387 -3.09 -11.91 -10.67
C ASN A 387 -2.20 -13.04 -11.19
N TRP A 388 -2.27 -13.34 -12.50
CA TRP A 388 -1.44 -14.35 -13.14
C TRP A 388 0.04 -14.00 -13.08
N ASP A 389 0.85 -15.05 -13.08
CA ASP A 389 2.27 -15.00 -13.31
C ASP A 389 2.72 -16.25 -14.08
N PRO A 390 3.95 -16.28 -14.64
CA PRO A 390 4.37 -17.38 -15.51
C PRO A 390 4.41 -18.78 -14.90
N GLU A 391 4.33 -18.92 -13.57
CA GLU A 391 4.26 -20.24 -12.91
C GLU A 391 2.84 -20.82 -12.88
N TRP A 392 1.82 -20.04 -13.21
CA TRP A 392 0.43 -20.51 -13.24
C TRP A 392 0.17 -21.39 -14.46
N LYS A 393 -0.70 -22.38 -14.28
CA LYS A 393 -1.19 -23.25 -15.36
C LYS A 393 -2.62 -22.88 -15.71
N VAL A 394 -2.87 -22.51 -16.96
CA VAL A 394 -4.22 -22.22 -17.47
C VAL A 394 -4.61 -23.28 -18.50
N GLU A 395 -5.72 -23.97 -18.25
CA GLU A 395 -6.24 -25.06 -19.07
C GLU A 395 -7.68 -24.79 -19.49
N TYR A 396 -8.13 -25.40 -20.58
CA TYR A 396 -9.50 -25.25 -21.05
C TYR A 396 -10.14 -26.57 -21.49
N PHE A 397 -11.48 -26.58 -21.46
CA PHE A 397 -12.32 -27.72 -21.76
C PHE A 397 -13.42 -27.31 -22.73
N LEU A 398 -13.72 -28.17 -23.71
CA LEU A 398 -14.81 -28.01 -24.66
C LEU A 398 -15.79 -29.17 -24.48
N ASP A 399 -17.03 -28.86 -24.09
CA ASP A 399 -18.06 -29.87 -23.73
C ASP A 399 -17.53 -30.94 -22.76
N GLY A 400 -16.75 -30.50 -21.76
CA GLY A 400 -16.14 -31.36 -20.74
C GLY A 400 -14.89 -32.12 -21.18
N ARG A 401 -14.48 -32.04 -22.46
CA ARG A 401 -13.24 -32.66 -22.95
C ARG A 401 -12.04 -31.76 -22.68
N PRO A 402 -10.96 -32.25 -22.04
CA PRO A 402 -9.75 -31.45 -21.80
C PRO A 402 -9.03 -31.18 -23.12
N MET A 403 -8.66 -29.93 -23.34
CA MET A 403 -7.91 -29.51 -24.54
C MET A 403 -6.44 -29.21 -24.27
N GLY A 404 -6.03 -29.22 -23.00
CA GLY A 404 -4.67 -28.90 -22.57
C GLY A 404 -4.53 -27.42 -22.17
N GLY A 405 -3.30 -26.89 -22.27
CA GLY A 405 -3.00 -25.51 -21.94
C GLY A 405 -3.71 -24.53 -22.87
N LEU A 406 -4.23 -23.45 -22.30
CA LEU A 406 -4.80 -22.33 -23.06
C LEU A 406 -3.66 -21.37 -23.45
N GLU A 407 -3.63 -20.91 -24.70
CA GLU A 407 -2.54 -20.09 -25.20
C GLU A 407 -2.57 -18.68 -24.59
N ASN A 408 -1.46 -18.25 -24.01
CA ASN A 408 -1.30 -16.90 -23.46
C ASN A 408 -0.86 -15.92 -24.57
N GLN A 409 -1.44 -14.71 -24.56
CA GLN A 409 -1.04 -13.65 -25.49
C GLN A 409 -1.25 -12.27 -24.86
N ILE A 410 -0.48 -11.27 -25.33
CA ILE A 410 -0.77 -9.87 -25.00
C ILE A 410 -2.04 -9.45 -25.75
N GLY A 411 -3.05 -9.01 -25.00
CA GLY A 411 -4.36 -8.68 -25.57
C GLY A 411 -5.12 -7.66 -24.74
N TYR A 412 -6.30 -7.28 -25.24
CA TYR A 412 -7.25 -6.47 -24.48
C TYR A 412 -8.30 -7.38 -23.85
N ASP A 413 -8.73 -7.04 -22.64
CA ASP A 413 -9.94 -7.59 -22.06
C ASP A 413 -11.19 -7.09 -22.82
N PRO A 414 -12.10 -7.98 -23.25
CA PRO A 414 -13.31 -7.58 -23.98
C PRO A 414 -14.23 -6.64 -23.21
N LEU A 415 -14.33 -6.78 -21.87
CA LEU A 415 -15.16 -5.90 -21.05
C LEU A 415 -14.51 -4.52 -20.90
N ALA A 416 -13.18 -4.44 -20.73
CA ALA A 416 -12.46 -3.18 -20.72
C ALA A 416 -12.66 -2.42 -22.03
N VAL A 417 -12.59 -3.11 -23.19
CA VAL A 417 -12.88 -2.50 -24.49
C VAL A 417 -14.30 -1.98 -24.55
N ALA A 418 -15.29 -2.75 -24.09
CA ALA A 418 -16.69 -2.34 -24.12
C ALA A 418 -16.99 -1.15 -23.21
N LEU A 419 -16.31 -1.04 -22.07
CA LEU A 419 -16.55 0.01 -21.08
C LEU A 419 -15.77 1.30 -21.34
N TYR A 420 -14.55 1.20 -21.87
CA TYR A 420 -13.59 2.31 -21.85
C TYR A 420 -13.17 2.79 -23.23
N LYS A 421 -13.40 2.03 -24.30
CA LYS A 421 -12.91 2.44 -25.62
C LYS A 421 -13.80 3.52 -26.24
N GLY A 422 -13.22 4.70 -26.48
CA GLY A 422 -13.77 5.74 -27.35
C GLY A 422 -14.12 7.03 -26.64
N ASP A 423 -14.13 8.13 -27.39
CA ASP A 423 -14.08 9.52 -26.91
C ASP A 423 -15.18 9.97 -25.93
N GLN A 424 -16.25 9.20 -25.79
CA GLN A 424 -17.39 9.50 -24.91
C GLN A 424 -17.52 8.53 -23.72
N LEU A 425 -16.61 7.57 -23.62
CA LEU A 425 -16.57 6.54 -22.59
C LEU A 425 -15.30 6.66 -21.74
N PRO A 426 -15.31 6.14 -20.50
CA PRO A 426 -16.50 5.89 -19.70
C PRO A 426 -17.21 7.21 -19.32
N VAL A 427 -18.52 7.13 -19.06
CA VAL A 427 -19.34 8.30 -18.73
C VAL A 427 -18.83 8.98 -17.45
N GLY A 428 -18.58 10.28 -17.53
CA GLY A 428 -18.17 11.12 -16.41
C GLY A 428 -16.67 11.40 -16.35
N ARG A 429 -15.82 10.48 -16.81
CA ARG A 429 -14.38 10.72 -17.04
C ARG A 429 -13.94 9.94 -18.26
N THR A 430 -13.66 10.63 -19.37
CA THR A 430 -13.48 10.00 -20.69
C THR A 430 -12.01 9.75 -21.07
N PHE A 431 -11.11 9.79 -20.10
CA PHE A 431 -9.68 9.54 -20.33
C PHE A 431 -9.24 8.07 -20.10
N PRO A 432 -9.92 7.24 -19.27
CA PRO A 432 -9.57 5.82 -19.18
C PRO A 432 -9.78 5.13 -20.52
N GLU A 433 -8.83 4.28 -20.91
CA GLU A 433 -8.86 3.50 -22.15
C GLU A 433 -8.48 2.05 -21.84
N PRO A 434 -8.97 1.05 -22.59
CA PRO A 434 -8.55 -0.33 -22.37
C PRO A 434 -7.04 -0.45 -22.57
N ARG A 435 -6.39 -1.21 -21.69
CA ARG A 435 -4.96 -1.44 -21.72
C ARG A 435 -4.65 -2.88 -22.13
N LYS A 436 -3.59 -3.05 -22.92
CA LYS A 436 -3.08 -4.38 -23.22
C LYS A 436 -2.45 -4.99 -21.98
N THR A 437 -2.71 -6.27 -21.76
CA THR A 437 -2.19 -7.03 -20.64
C THR A 437 -1.69 -8.40 -21.08
N ASP A 438 -0.77 -8.98 -20.32
CA ASP A 438 -0.16 -10.29 -20.54
C ASP A 438 -0.93 -11.43 -19.85
N HIS A 439 -2.07 -11.15 -19.23
CA HIS A 439 -2.91 -12.17 -18.59
C HIS A 439 -4.18 -12.53 -19.39
N ILE A 440 -4.11 -12.34 -20.72
CA ILE A 440 -5.14 -12.80 -21.67
C ILE A 440 -4.76 -14.16 -22.27
N PHE A 441 -5.75 -15.04 -22.35
CA PHE A 441 -5.63 -16.39 -22.85
C PHE A 441 -6.69 -16.67 -23.92
N VAL A 442 -6.31 -17.27 -25.04
CA VAL A 442 -7.18 -17.39 -26.22
C VAL A 442 -7.18 -18.81 -26.78
N ALA A 443 -8.34 -19.26 -27.26
CA ALA A 443 -8.46 -20.44 -28.10
C ALA A 443 -9.46 -20.22 -29.24
N HIS A 444 -9.26 -20.92 -30.34
CA HIS A 444 -10.21 -21.01 -31.45
C HIS A 444 -10.62 -22.47 -31.66
N PHE A 445 -11.90 -22.72 -31.91
CA PHE A 445 -12.42 -24.07 -32.14
C PHE A 445 -13.64 -24.06 -33.07
N ALA A 446 -14.01 -25.25 -33.55
CA ALA A 446 -15.08 -25.42 -34.53
C ALA A 446 -16.46 -25.00 -33.98
N PRO A 447 -17.35 -24.48 -34.85
CA PRO A 447 -18.75 -24.28 -34.49
C PRO A 447 -19.40 -25.61 -34.06
N GLY A 448 -20.15 -25.60 -32.95
CA GLY A 448 -20.86 -26.78 -32.43
C GLY A 448 -20.55 -27.14 -30.98
N VAL A 449 -19.50 -26.56 -30.39
CA VAL A 449 -19.27 -26.63 -28.94
C VAL A 449 -20.37 -25.87 -28.21
N LYS A 450 -20.89 -26.42 -27.11
CA LYS A 450 -21.98 -25.81 -26.33
C LYS A 450 -21.50 -25.18 -25.03
N ASN A 451 -20.48 -25.75 -24.40
CA ASN A 451 -19.94 -25.27 -23.14
C ASN A 451 -18.42 -25.17 -23.21
N VAL A 452 -17.90 -24.08 -22.69
CA VAL A 452 -16.47 -23.82 -22.52
C VAL A 452 -16.17 -23.63 -21.05
N LYS A 453 -15.09 -24.23 -20.57
CA LYS A 453 -14.61 -24.03 -19.20
C LYS A 453 -13.13 -23.72 -19.21
N VAL A 454 -12.71 -22.75 -18.41
CA VAL A 454 -11.29 -22.45 -18.16
C VAL A 454 -10.99 -22.74 -16.69
N VAL A 455 -9.84 -23.35 -16.45
CA VAL A 455 -9.32 -23.62 -15.11
C VAL A 455 -7.91 -23.03 -15.03
N ALA A 456 -7.70 -22.10 -14.11
CA ALA A 456 -6.37 -21.60 -13.76
C ALA A 456 -5.94 -22.23 -12.44
N THR A 457 -4.71 -22.72 -12.37
CA THR A 457 -4.05 -23.19 -11.14
C THR A 457 -2.90 -22.25 -10.83
N ASP A 458 -2.91 -21.61 -9.66
CA ASP A 458 -1.82 -20.73 -9.27
C ASP A 458 -0.54 -21.48 -8.87
N ARG A 459 0.53 -20.73 -8.64
CA ARG A 459 1.82 -21.24 -8.16
C ARG A 459 1.75 -21.99 -6.82
N PHE A 460 0.67 -21.83 -6.07
CA PHE A 460 0.45 -22.51 -4.78
C PHE A 460 -0.43 -23.76 -4.91
N GLY A 461 -0.94 -24.03 -6.12
CA GLY A 461 -1.83 -25.16 -6.41
C GLY A 461 -3.32 -24.87 -6.22
N GLU A 462 -3.71 -23.63 -5.90
CA GLU A 462 -5.12 -23.23 -5.78
C GLU A 462 -5.75 -23.16 -7.17
N LYS A 463 -7.01 -23.60 -7.28
CA LYS A 463 -7.72 -23.69 -8.56
C LYS A 463 -8.86 -22.71 -8.64
N PHE A 464 -8.91 -21.99 -9.75
CA PHE A 464 -9.98 -21.08 -10.12
C PHE A 464 -10.62 -21.60 -11.40
N SER A 465 -11.94 -21.50 -11.51
CA SER A 465 -12.62 -21.95 -12.73
C SER A 465 -13.77 -21.05 -13.11
N GLU A 466 -13.94 -20.87 -14.40
CA GLU A 466 -15.09 -20.17 -14.98
C GLU A 466 -15.64 -20.98 -16.15
N GLU A 467 -16.96 -20.95 -16.34
CA GLU A 467 -17.65 -21.71 -17.37
C GLU A 467 -18.71 -20.85 -18.06
N ALA A 468 -18.79 -20.93 -19.38
CA ALA A 468 -19.76 -20.21 -20.18
C ALA A 468 -20.42 -21.13 -21.20
N LYS A 469 -21.69 -20.83 -21.49
CA LYS A 469 -22.37 -21.36 -22.67
C LYS A 469 -21.96 -20.54 -23.89
N VAL A 470 -21.84 -21.24 -25.01
CA VAL A 470 -21.37 -20.72 -26.30
C VAL A 470 -22.51 -20.18 -27.17
#